data_AF-A0A2E8D9D6-F1
#
_entry.id   AF-A0A2E8D9D6-F1
#
_cell.length_a   1.000
_cell.length_b   1.000
_cell.length_c   1.000
_cell.angle_alpha   90.00
_cell.angle_beta   90.00
_cell.angle_gamma   90.00
#
_symmetry.space_group_name_H-M   'P 1'
#
loop_
_entity.id
_entity.type
_entity.pdbx_description
1 polymer ?
#
loop_
_entity_poly.entity_id
_entity_poly.type
_entity_poly.pdbx_seq_one_letter_code
_entity_poly.pdbx_strand_id
1 'polypeptide(L)'
;MPRYDLLITAFLAVTLTSALPAGDHIRQLQTKAIEEKRSDAAHWGWQPKNYLLWTSHSNRLIPIYTFGTKDTGRGIDLHGYTGENSKYRKKNELIRLYGRVPTGTLSSKAQYMDQTDVYRIQEAALKAGKKYIFLIVFDGMDWQTTRAASIHNLQCVAYTEGRGTGTHFQDYDANGTSQFGFMVTTPHNQGTEYDVDQQTVPNPGGTMLGGYDARRGGPTPWEAGADPQYLVSEPKNADNRQPYTDSASSATSMTTGIKTYNGAINVDPSGRQVSTIAHRAQARGYKVGAVSSVPISHATVAASYGHNVYRNDVQDLTRDLVGLPSISHSKTPLAGLDVLIAGGHGVVREKDSAQGKNFVPGNAYITDADLESIDVTNGGKYVVAMRADGVKGSERLKTAAKEAAKDSKRLFGLYGLGDARGHVPFQTADGDFQPAQGKTNKVEQYSDADLVENPTLADMGQAALTVLQSNDKGFWLLLEAGDVDWANHDNNLDTSIGAVNSGDAAAKVITDWVEQHSNWDESVMIVTADHGHYLFLDRPELLLAPEQQR
;
A
#
# COMPACT_ATOMS: atom_id res chain seq x y z
N MET A 1 70.49 38.20 -23.72
CA MET A 1 69.16 38.64 -24.20
C MET A 1 68.09 37.85 -23.44
N PRO A 2 66.99 38.47 -22.98
CA PRO A 2 66.38 38.13 -21.70
C PRO A 2 65.12 37.24 -21.76
N ARG A 3 64.86 36.65 -20.58
CA ARG A 3 63.72 35.92 -20.00
C ARG A 3 62.37 35.90 -20.75
N TYR A 4 61.80 34.70 -20.86
CA TYR A 4 60.36 34.46 -20.95
C TYR A 4 59.94 33.58 -19.77
N ASP A 5 59.24 34.19 -18.80
CA ASP A 5 58.56 33.48 -17.73
C ASP A 5 57.07 33.28 -18.08
N LEU A 6 56.57 32.17 -17.57
CA LEU A 6 55.40 31.39 -17.92
C LEU A 6 54.09 32.08 -17.47
N LEU A 7 53.16 32.34 -18.41
CA LEU A 7 51.78 32.73 -18.09
C LEU A 7 50.91 31.47 -18.00
N ILE A 8 50.65 31.01 -16.77
CA ILE A 8 49.66 29.97 -16.46
C ILE A 8 48.29 30.65 -16.43
N THR A 9 47.46 30.40 -17.44
CA THR A 9 46.05 30.77 -17.45
C THR A 9 45.28 29.75 -16.60
N ALA A 10 44.91 30.14 -15.38
CA ALA A 10 44.00 29.39 -14.54
C ALA A 10 42.59 29.42 -15.15
N PHE A 11 42.10 28.28 -15.63
CA PHE A 11 40.68 28.07 -15.90
C PHE A 11 39.95 28.02 -14.55
N LEU A 12 39.27 29.12 -14.21
CA LEU A 12 38.35 29.16 -13.08
C LEU A 12 37.13 28.31 -13.48
N ALA A 13 37.08 27.05 -13.03
CA ALA A 13 35.87 26.25 -13.09
C ALA A 13 34.85 26.89 -12.13
N VAL A 14 33.96 27.71 -12.68
CA VAL A 14 32.79 28.19 -11.95
C VAL A 14 31.85 26.98 -11.84
N THR A 15 31.95 26.28 -10.72
CA THR A 15 30.87 25.41 -10.26
C THR A 15 29.67 26.31 -9.96
N LEU A 16 28.73 26.39 -10.91
CA LEU A 16 27.39 26.88 -10.65
C LEU A 16 26.71 25.89 -9.69
N THR A 17 26.97 26.04 -8.40
CA THR A 17 26.05 25.53 -7.39
C THR A 17 24.80 26.40 -7.49
N SER A 18 23.79 25.90 -8.20
CA SER A 18 22.44 26.43 -8.05
C SER A 18 22.08 26.25 -6.58
N ALA A 19 22.03 27.36 -5.83
CA ALA A 19 21.42 27.33 -4.52
C ALA A 19 19.98 26.83 -4.71
N LEU A 20 19.65 25.69 -4.09
CA LEU A 20 18.28 25.20 -4.02
C LEU A 20 17.42 26.36 -3.46
N PRO A 21 16.24 26.63 -4.04
CA PRO A 21 15.38 27.68 -3.53
C PRO A 21 15.09 27.41 -2.05
N ALA A 22 15.04 28.47 -1.25
CA ALA A 22 14.77 28.44 0.19
C ALA A 22 13.35 27.93 0.55
N GLY A 23 12.63 27.28 -0.38
CA GLY A 23 11.20 26.95 -0.27
C GLY A 23 10.84 25.49 -0.02
N ASP A 24 11.77 24.54 -0.20
CA ASP A 24 11.50 23.10 -0.03
C ASP A 24 12.43 22.48 1.03
N HIS A 25 12.02 22.64 2.29
CA HIS A 25 12.81 22.24 3.45
C HIS A 25 12.95 20.72 3.58
N ILE A 26 11.90 19.95 3.28
CA ILE A 26 11.92 18.49 3.41
C ILE A 26 12.88 17.88 2.37
N ARG A 27 12.85 18.33 1.12
CA ARG A 27 13.80 17.89 0.10
C ARG A 27 15.25 18.24 0.45
N GLN A 28 15.50 19.40 1.03
CA GLN A 28 16.83 19.79 1.50
C GLN A 28 17.32 18.85 2.60
N LEU A 29 16.48 18.56 3.60
CA LEU A 29 16.78 17.58 4.65
C LEU A 29 17.08 16.20 4.07
N GLN A 30 16.25 15.73 3.15
CA GLN A 30 16.42 14.44 2.48
C GLN A 30 17.72 14.38 1.69
N THR A 31 18.00 15.38 0.86
CA THR A 31 19.22 15.46 0.04
C THR A 31 20.46 15.40 0.91
N LYS A 32 20.51 16.24 1.96
CA LYS A 32 21.61 16.24 2.92
C LYS A 32 21.75 14.90 3.64
N ALA A 33 20.64 14.28 4.02
CA ALA A 33 20.66 12.98 4.70
C ALA A 33 21.27 11.86 3.85
N ILE A 34 21.03 11.86 2.54
CA ILE A 34 21.65 10.93 1.60
C ILE A 34 23.14 11.22 1.41
N GLU A 35 23.52 12.49 1.21
CA GLU A 35 24.92 12.90 1.05
C GLU A 35 25.77 12.53 2.27
N GLU A 36 25.25 12.79 3.48
CA GLU A 36 25.95 12.54 4.74
C GLU A 36 25.75 11.12 5.28
N LYS A 37 24.80 10.36 4.69
CA LYS A 37 24.31 9.05 5.21
C LYS A 37 23.83 9.11 6.66
N ARG A 38 23.42 10.30 7.11
CA ARG A 38 23.06 10.64 8.48
C ARG A 38 22.05 11.78 8.46
N SER A 39 21.07 11.74 9.35
CA SER A 39 20.18 12.87 9.61
C SER A 39 20.00 13.01 11.12
N ASP A 40 19.89 14.24 11.61
CA ASP A 40 19.52 14.49 13.01
C ASP A 40 18.00 14.46 13.19
N ALA A 41 17.22 14.52 12.10
CA ALA A 41 15.76 14.58 12.13
C ALA A 41 15.11 13.19 12.24
N ALA A 42 15.62 12.23 11.48
CA ALA A 42 15.02 10.90 11.34
C ALA A 42 16.04 9.86 10.86
N HIS A 43 15.68 8.58 10.94
CA HIS A 43 16.43 7.47 10.33
C HIS A 43 15.53 6.25 10.08
N TRP A 44 15.96 5.34 9.20
CA TRP A 44 15.36 4.01 9.07
C TRP A 44 16.25 2.96 9.72
N GLY A 45 15.69 2.14 10.61
CA GLY A 45 16.42 1.09 11.31
C GLY A 45 16.48 1.28 12.83
N TRP A 46 17.39 0.56 13.48
CA TRP A 46 17.57 0.58 14.95
C TRP A 46 18.79 1.40 15.40
N GLN A 47 19.47 2.11 14.49
CA GLN A 47 20.65 2.91 14.82
C GLN A 47 20.45 4.36 14.39
N PRO A 48 20.20 5.28 15.34
CA PRO A 48 19.91 6.70 15.04
C PRO A 48 20.95 7.43 14.19
N LYS A 49 22.21 6.98 14.22
CA LYS A 49 23.30 7.62 13.46
C LYS A 49 23.47 7.06 12.04
N ASN A 50 22.61 6.14 11.61
CA ASN A 50 22.69 5.52 10.30
C ASN A 50 21.33 5.66 9.59
N TYR A 51 21.22 6.70 8.77
CA TYR A 51 19.99 7.03 8.03
C TYR A 51 19.52 5.89 7.12
N LEU A 52 20.48 5.12 6.61
CA LEU A 52 20.29 4.15 5.53
C LEU A 52 20.31 2.69 5.99
N LEU A 53 20.20 2.44 7.30
CA LEU A 53 20.46 1.12 7.87
C LEU A 53 19.47 0.07 7.39
N TRP A 54 18.19 0.41 7.33
CA TRP A 54 17.11 -0.52 6.99
C TRP A 54 16.29 -0.01 5.80
N THR A 55 15.83 -0.94 4.95
CA THR A 55 15.12 -0.66 3.67
C THR A 55 14.09 -1.73 3.39
N SER A 56 13.53 -2.35 4.43
CA SER A 56 12.55 -3.41 4.27
C SER A 56 11.47 -3.22 5.32
N HIS A 57 10.49 -4.10 5.36
CA HIS A 57 9.36 -3.89 6.24
C HIS A 57 9.75 -4.15 7.69
N SER A 58 8.80 -3.91 8.58
CA SER A 58 8.94 -4.10 10.00
C SER A 58 7.67 -4.71 10.56
N ASN A 59 7.83 -5.44 11.66
CA ASN A 59 6.73 -6.04 12.40
C ASN A 59 6.10 -5.04 13.39
N ARG A 60 6.26 -3.72 13.18
CA ARG A 60 5.69 -2.68 14.05
C ARG A 60 4.16 -2.74 13.98
N LEU A 61 3.50 -2.44 15.09
CA LEU A 61 2.04 -2.33 15.12
C LEU A 61 1.57 -1.21 14.18
N ILE A 62 0.51 -1.46 13.43
CA ILE A 62 0.03 -0.56 12.38
C ILE A 62 -1.26 0.14 12.80
N PRO A 63 -1.35 1.48 12.72
CA PRO A 63 -2.59 2.21 12.95
C PRO A 63 -3.73 1.80 12.00
N ILE A 64 -4.96 1.82 12.52
CA ILE A 64 -6.18 1.62 11.75
C ILE A 64 -7.22 2.66 12.15
N TYR A 65 -7.84 3.27 11.14
CA TYR A 65 -8.94 4.23 11.27
C TYR A 65 -10.15 3.62 10.60
N THR A 66 -11.31 3.69 11.25
CA THR A 66 -12.57 3.18 10.67
C THR A 66 -13.66 4.22 10.78
N PHE A 67 -14.61 4.20 9.84
CA PHE A 67 -15.67 5.21 9.69
C PHE A 67 -16.99 4.49 9.36
N GLY A 68 -18.10 4.94 9.94
CA GLY A 68 -19.38 4.22 9.87
C GLY A 68 -19.42 2.93 10.68
N THR A 69 -18.49 2.76 11.63
CA THR A 69 -18.27 1.50 12.38
C THR A 69 -18.69 1.58 13.84
N LYS A 70 -18.54 2.74 14.48
CA LYS A 70 -18.85 2.91 15.90
C LYS A 70 -20.33 2.65 16.17
N ASP A 71 -20.61 1.81 17.16
CA ASP A 71 -21.97 1.45 17.57
C ASP A 71 -22.83 0.87 16.43
N THR A 72 -22.21 0.42 15.32
CA THR A 72 -22.93 -0.16 14.18
C THR A 72 -22.86 -1.68 14.19
N GLY A 73 -24.01 -2.34 14.29
CA GLY A 73 -24.17 -3.79 14.08
C GLY A 73 -23.26 -4.71 14.92
N ARG A 74 -23.44 -6.02 14.79
CA ARG A 74 -22.58 -6.99 15.47
C ARG A 74 -21.33 -7.25 14.64
N GLY A 75 -20.16 -6.85 15.16
CA GLY A 75 -18.85 -7.17 14.58
C GLY A 75 -18.34 -6.18 13.52
N ILE A 76 -19.02 -5.05 13.32
CA ILE A 76 -18.50 -3.94 12.49
C ILE A 76 -17.68 -2.97 13.36
N ASP A 77 -18.13 -2.73 14.60
CA ASP A 77 -17.41 -1.90 15.57
C ASP A 77 -15.98 -2.43 15.84
N LEU A 78 -15.00 -1.53 15.66
CA LEU A 78 -13.57 -1.80 15.80
C LEU A 78 -13.21 -2.27 17.22
N HIS A 79 -13.86 -1.72 18.25
CA HIS A 79 -13.61 -2.08 19.65
C HIS A 79 -14.06 -3.51 19.98
N GLY A 80 -14.83 -4.15 19.08
CA GLY A 80 -15.10 -5.58 19.11
C GLY A 80 -13.87 -6.47 18.91
N TYR A 81 -12.73 -5.90 18.51
CA TYR A 81 -11.50 -6.64 18.19
C TYR A 81 -10.25 -6.17 18.96
N THR A 82 -10.32 -5.03 19.66
CA THR A 82 -9.21 -4.42 20.40
C THR A 82 -9.38 -4.57 21.91
N GLY A 83 -8.39 -4.12 22.69
CA GLY A 83 -8.46 -4.15 24.16
C GLY A 83 -8.76 -5.56 24.71
N GLU A 84 -9.72 -5.67 25.63
CA GLU A 84 -10.14 -6.96 26.21
C GLU A 84 -10.67 -7.96 25.18
N ASN A 85 -11.11 -7.49 24.01
CA ASN A 85 -11.60 -8.36 22.94
C ASN A 85 -10.47 -8.93 22.07
N SER A 86 -9.25 -8.42 22.19
CA SER A 86 -8.08 -8.84 21.41
C SER A 86 -7.88 -10.35 21.43
N LYS A 87 -7.65 -10.92 20.25
CA LYS A 87 -7.28 -12.33 20.08
C LYS A 87 -5.96 -12.69 20.72
N TYR A 88 -5.06 -11.71 20.86
CA TYR A 88 -3.75 -11.90 21.47
C TYR A 88 -3.82 -12.10 22.98
N ARG A 89 -5.01 -11.95 23.59
CA ARG A 89 -5.31 -12.34 24.98
C ARG A 89 -5.76 -13.80 25.13
N LYS A 90 -6.09 -14.47 24.03
CA LYS A 90 -6.81 -15.75 24.04
C LYS A 90 -6.00 -16.84 23.34
N LYS A 91 -5.53 -17.82 24.13
CA LYS A 91 -4.73 -18.96 23.64
C LYS A 91 -5.35 -19.65 22.42
N ASN A 92 -6.65 -19.93 22.47
CA ASN A 92 -7.34 -20.64 21.39
C ASN A 92 -7.49 -19.81 20.11
N GLU A 93 -7.58 -18.47 20.22
CA GLU A 93 -7.60 -17.61 19.04
C GLU A 93 -6.24 -17.53 18.37
N LEU A 94 -5.14 -17.53 19.15
CA LEU A 94 -3.79 -17.65 18.58
C LEU A 94 -3.59 -18.98 17.85
N ILE A 95 -4.09 -20.09 18.41
CA ILE A 95 -4.06 -21.40 17.73
C ILE A 95 -4.87 -21.36 16.42
N ARG A 96 -6.01 -20.66 16.38
CA ARG A 96 -6.78 -20.48 15.14
C ARG A 96 -6.05 -19.65 14.10
N LEU A 97 -5.29 -18.63 14.52
CA LEU A 97 -4.54 -17.76 13.61
C LEU A 97 -3.28 -18.46 13.06
N TYR A 98 -2.52 -19.15 13.92
CA TYR A 98 -1.17 -19.63 13.60
C TYR A 98 -1.00 -21.16 13.61
N GLY A 99 -2.07 -21.91 13.89
CA GLY A 99 -2.00 -23.35 14.18
C GLY A 99 -1.28 -23.71 15.49
N ARG A 100 -0.78 -22.71 16.21
CA ARG A 100 0.00 -22.82 17.45
C ARG A 100 -0.16 -21.57 18.30
N VAL A 101 0.43 -21.55 19.49
CA VAL A 101 0.65 -20.31 20.23
C VAL A 101 2.07 -19.86 19.96
N PRO A 102 2.32 -18.79 19.17
CA PRO A 102 3.68 -18.31 18.96
C PRO A 102 4.33 -17.86 20.26
N THR A 103 5.64 -18.10 20.39
CA THR A 103 6.41 -17.72 21.58
C THR A 103 6.30 -16.23 21.85
N GLY A 104 6.01 -15.85 23.11
CA GLY A 104 5.93 -14.46 23.53
C GLY A 104 4.68 -13.70 23.08
N THR A 105 3.79 -14.32 22.30
CA THR A 105 2.66 -13.63 21.64
C THR A 105 1.38 -13.56 22.46
N LEU A 106 1.15 -14.51 23.37
CA LEU A 106 0.00 -14.43 24.29
C LEU A 106 0.27 -13.32 25.31
N SER A 107 -0.56 -12.28 25.30
CA SER A 107 -0.43 -11.12 26.17
C SER A 107 -1.78 -10.72 26.75
N SER A 108 -1.91 -10.78 28.08
CA SER A 108 -3.09 -10.26 28.80
C SER A 108 -3.18 -8.73 28.81
N LYS A 109 -2.23 -8.03 28.16
CA LYS A 109 -2.21 -6.57 28.04
C LYS A 109 -2.41 -6.10 26.60
N ALA A 110 -2.63 -7.01 25.65
CA ALA A 110 -2.77 -6.65 24.24
C ALA A 110 -3.93 -5.66 24.04
N GLN A 111 -3.64 -4.48 23.51
CA GLN A 111 -4.64 -3.47 23.14
C GLN A 111 -4.99 -3.52 21.65
N TYR A 112 -4.18 -4.21 20.86
CA TYR A 112 -4.27 -4.32 19.41
C TYR A 112 -5.16 -5.48 18.94
N MET A 113 -5.67 -5.36 17.72
CA MET A 113 -6.33 -6.44 16.99
C MET A 113 -5.34 -7.24 16.11
N ASP A 114 -5.83 -8.28 15.44
CA ASP A 114 -5.10 -8.93 14.37
C ASP A 114 -5.49 -8.35 13.00
N GLN A 115 -4.57 -8.24 12.05
CA GLN A 115 -4.89 -7.75 10.70
C GLN A 115 -6.00 -8.57 10.00
N THR A 116 -6.18 -9.85 10.34
CA THR A 116 -7.31 -10.64 9.81
C THR A 116 -8.68 -10.12 10.26
N ASP A 117 -8.75 -9.29 11.29
CA ASP A 117 -10.00 -8.69 11.76
C ASP A 117 -10.49 -7.56 10.84
N VAL A 118 -9.63 -7.00 9.98
CA VAL A 118 -10.02 -6.09 8.89
C VAL A 118 -11.01 -6.78 7.94
N TYR A 119 -10.75 -8.04 7.59
CA TYR A 119 -11.71 -8.86 6.82
C TYR A 119 -13.03 -9.05 7.57
N ARG A 120 -12.98 -9.27 8.90
CA ARG A 120 -14.18 -9.56 9.70
C ARG A 120 -15.09 -8.35 9.81
N ILE A 121 -14.54 -7.15 9.93
CA ILE A 121 -15.30 -5.89 9.89
C ILE A 121 -16.04 -5.77 8.55
N GLN A 122 -15.33 -5.96 7.43
CA GLN A 122 -15.94 -5.88 6.10
C GLN A 122 -17.00 -6.97 5.89
N GLU A 123 -16.75 -8.21 6.34
CA GLU A 123 -17.71 -9.30 6.23
C GLU A 123 -18.96 -9.04 7.08
N ALA A 124 -18.80 -8.49 8.28
CA ALA A 124 -19.91 -8.09 9.13
C ALA A 124 -20.72 -6.95 8.49
N ALA A 125 -20.07 -5.94 7.91
CA ALA A 125 -20.71 -4.86 7.18
C ALA A 125 -21.54 -5.40 6.01
N LEU A 126 -20.96 -6.30 5.21
CA LEU A 126 -21.65 -6.95 4.09
C LEU A 126 -22.84 -7.80 4.55
N LYS A 127 -22.73 -8.50 5.69
CA LYS A 127 -23.82 -9.29 6.29
C LYS A 127 -24.93 -8.41 6.85
N ALA A 128 -24.59 -7.23 7.36
CA ALA A 128 -25.53 -6.23 7.85
C ALA A 128 -26.22 -5.44 6.73
N GLY A 129 -25.83 -5.65 5.46
CA GLY A 129 -26.43 -4.98 4.31
C GLY A 129 -25.90 -3.56 4.07
N LYS A 130 -24.73 -3.20 4.62
CA LYS A 130 -24.03 -1.96 4.24
C LYS A 130 -23.81 -1.99 2.73
N LYS A 131 -24.20 -0.93 2.03
CA LYS A 131 -24.12 -0.84 0.57
C LYS A 131 -22.71 -0.53 0.08
N TYR A 132 -21.95 0.26 0.84
CA TYR A 132 -20.66 0.78 0.36
C TYR A 132 -19.57 0.41 1.35
N ILE A 133 -18.61 -0.40 0.90
CA ILE A 133 -17.51 -0.87 1.73
C ILE A 133 -16.20 -0.49 1.07
N PHE A 134 -15.40 0.31 1.78
CA PHE A 134 -14.12 0.83 1.31
C PHE A 134 -12.97 0.29 2.17
N LEU A 135 -11.93 -0.20 1.52
CA LEU A 135 -10.65 -0.52 2.14
C LEU A 135 -9.57 0.32 1.49
N ILE A 136 -8.99 1.25 2.27
CA ILE A 136 -7.89 2.10 1.84
C ILE A 136 -6.61 1.62 2.51
N VAL A 137 -5.62 1.26 1.69
CA VAL A 137 -4.33 0.73 2.13
C VAL A 137 -3.22 1.67 1.71
N PHE A 138 -2.48 2.19 2.69
CA PHE A 138 -1.23 2.90 2.44
C PHE A 138 -0.09 1.90 2.63
N ASP A 139 0.42 1.31 1.54
CA ASP A 139 1.44 0.25 1.60
C ASP A 139 2.68 0.78 2.36
N GLY A 140 3.13 0.05 3.38
CA GLY A 140 4.31 0.45 4.16
C GLY A 140 4.16 1.68 5.08
N MET A 141 2.98 2.27 5.23
CA MET A 141 2.76 3.43 6.10
C MET A 141 2.64 3.03 7.59
N ASP A 142 3.71 3.27 8.36
CA ASP A 142 3.64 3.14 9.82
C ASP A 142 3.29 4.46 10.53
N TRP A 143 3.18 4.38 11.85
CA TRP A 143 2.89 5.53 12.70
C TRP A 143 3.89 6.69 12.53
N GLN A 144 5.18 6.40 12.34
CA GLN A 144 6.20 7.43 12.13
C GLN A 144 6.09 8.05 10.74
N THR A 145 5.73 7.25 9.72
CA THR A 145 5.43 7.75 8.37
C THR A 145 4.24 8.71 8.40
N THR A 146 3.12 8.33 9.03
CA THR A 146 1.97 9.23 9.20
C THR A 146 2.32 10.47 10.02
N ARG A 147 3.16 10.31 11.06
CA ARG A 147 3.63 11.43 11.88
C ARG A 147 4.48 12.43 11.10
N ALA A 148 5.35 11.96 10.20
CA ALA A 148 6.13 12.84 9.35
C ALA A 148 5.23 13.70 8.45
N ALA A 149 4.22 13.08 7.82
CA ALA A 149 3.23 13.79 7.01
C ALA A 149 2.41 14.79 7.86
N SER A 150 1.94 14.37 9.04
CA SER A 150 1.22 15.23 9.99
C SER A 150 2.04 16.48 10.37
N ILE A 151 3.32 16.32 10.69
CA ILE A 151 4.21 17.44 11.04
C ILE A 151 4.39 18.39 9.87
N HIS A 152 4.62 17.85 8.68
CA HIS A 152 4.76 18.66 7.47
C HIS A 152 3.47 19.43 7.14
N ASN A 153 2.31 18.78 7.22
CA ASN A 153 1.03 19.39 6.88
C ASN A 153 0.60 20.46 7.88
N LEU A 154 0.80 20.22 9.19
CA LEU A 154 0.42 21.15 10.25
C LEU A 154 1.48 22.21 10.54
N GLN A 155 2.72 21.99 10.10
CA GLN A 155 3.88 22.74 10.57
C GLN A 155 3.93 22.79 12.11
N CYS A 156 3.63 21.66 12.74
CA CYS A 156 3.61 21.50 14.20
C CYS A 156 3.83 20.03 14.61
N VAL A 157 4.53 19.80 15.72
CA VAL A 157 4.65 18.46 16.33
C VAL A 157 3.42 18.17 17.20
N ALA A 158 2.28 17.93 16.57
CA ALA A 158 1.00 17.69 17.25
C ALA A 158 0.67 16.20 17.47
N TYR A 159 1.28 15.29 16.69
CA TYR A 159 1.03 13.86 16.75
C TYR A 159 2.14 13.14 17.54
N THR A 160 1.87 12.82 18.80
CA THR A 160 2.81 12.14 19.71
C THR A 160 2.37 10.75 20.14
N GLU A 161 1.07 10.46 20.11
CA GLU A 161 0.46 9.15 20.36
C GLU A 161 -0.98 9.11 19.82
N GLY A 162 -1.60 7.92 19.85
CA GLY A 162 -3.03 7.76 19.56
C GLY A 162 -3.39 7.98 18.10
N ARG A 163 -4.57 8.55 17.86
CA ARG A 163 -5.14 8.82 16.53
C ARG A 163 -4.35 9.89 15.75
N GLY A 164 -3.81 10.87 16.45
CA GLY A 164 -3.16 12.03 15.84
C GLY A 164 -4.12 12.98 15.10
N THR A 165 -3.54 13.88 14.33
CA THR A 165 -4.18 14.95 13.55
C THR A 165 -3.24 15.38 12.40
N GLY A 166 -3.71 16.09 11.38
CA GLY A 166 -2.88 16.68 10.32
C GLY A 166 -2.96 16.00 8.95
N THR A 167 -3.73 14.93 8.85
CA THR A 167 -4.19 14.35 7.59
C THR A 167 -5.72 14.27 7.64
N HIS A 168 -6.37 14.31 6.48
CA HIS A 168 -7.83 14.24 6.39
C HIS A 168 -8.37 12.98 7.07
N PHE A 169 -7.79 11.80 6.85
CA PHE A 169 -8.28 10.57 7.51
C PHE A 169 -8.09 10.58 9.04
N GLN A 170 -7.14 11.36 9.58
CA GLN A 170 -7.01 11.52 11.03
C GLN A 170 -8.10 12.44 11.59
N ASP A 171 -8.35 13.57 10.92
CA ASP A 171 -9.23 14.62 11.44
C ASP A 171 -10.72 14.39 11.13
N TYR A 172 -11.01 13.63 10.09
CA TYR A 172 -12.39 13.35 9.69
C TYR A 172 -13.09 12.41 10.69
N ASP A 173 -14.30 12.77 11.11
CA ASP A 173 -15.01 12.07 12.20
C ASP A 173 -16.24 11.25 11.74
N ALA A 174 -16.65 11.36 10.47
CA ALA A 174 -17.80 10.62 9.93
C ALA A 174 -19.06 10.75 10.82
N ASN A 175 -19.43 11.98 11.19
CA ASN A 175 -20.56 12.28 12.08
C ASN A 175 -20.48 11.55 13.45
N GLY A 176 -19.29 11.46 14.05
CA GLY A 176 -19.08 10.82 15.35
C GLY A 176 -19.00 9.30 15.30
N THR A 177 -18.99 8.70 14.09
CA THR A 177 -18.95 7.24 13.89
C THR A 177 -17.54 6.70 13.61
N SER A 178 -16.53 7.57 13.64
CA SER A 178 -15.14 7.17 13.45
C SER A 178 -14.56 6.46 14.69
N GLN A 179 -13.64 5.53 14.46
CA GLN A 179 -12.88 4.84 15.52
C GLN A 179 -11.40 4.73 15.12
N PHE A 180 -10.55 4.50 16.13
CA PHE A 180 -9.11 4.34 15.98
C PHE A 180 -8.63 3.12 16.76
N GLY A 181 -7.63 2.43 16.22
CA GLY A 181 -6.94 1.33 16.88
C GLY A 181 -5.61 1.03 16.19
N PHE A 182 -5.06 -0.13 16.49
CA PHE A 182 -3.83 -0.61 15.84
C PHE A 182 -3.80 -2.14 15.83
N MET A 183 -3.03 -2.70 14.90
CA MET A 183 -3.07 -4.13 14.59
C MET A 183 -1.70 -4.76 14.41
N VAL A 184 -1.65 -6.08 14.65
CA VAL A 184 -0.50 -6.93 14.32
C VAL A 184 -0.63 -7.43 12.89
N THR A 185 0.44 -7.26 12.11
CA THR A 185 0.49 -7.61 10.68
C THR A 185 1.33 -8.83 10.36
N THR A 186 2.06 -9.41 11.32
CA THR A 186 2.95 -10.59 11.13
C THR A 186 2.30 -11.72 10.30
N PRO A 187 3.04 -12.38 9.40
CA PRO A 187 2.49 -13.46 8.56
C PRO A 187 2.31 -14.73 9.40
N HIS A 188 1.71 -15.78 8.82
CA HIS A 188 1.72 -17.10 9.43
C HIS A 188 3.16 -17.63 9.61
N ASN A 189 3.96 -17.46 8.56
CA ASN A 189 5.37 -17.86 8.48
C ASN A 189 6.07 -17.19 7.28
N GLN A 190 7.39 -17.35 7.19
CA GLN A 190 8.24 -16.92 6.08
C GLN A 190 9.04 -18.11 5.54
N GLY A 191 9.44 -18.04 4.27
CA GLY A 191 10.33 -19.03 3.65
C GLY A 191 9.62 -20.33 3.27
N THR A 192 8.32 -20.26 2.97
CA THR A 192 7.59 -21.37 2.34
C THR A 192 8.11 -21.61 0.93
N GLU A 193 8.28 -22.87 0.55
CA GLU A 193 8.55 -23.28 -0.82
C GLU A 193 7.25 -23.44 -1.60
N TYR A 194 7.27 -23.06 -2.88
CA TYR A 194 6.12 -23.13 -3.78
C TYR A 194 6.57 -23.49 -5.20
N ASP A 195 5.63 -23.99 -5.99
CA ASP A 195 5.77 -24.22 -7.42
C ASP A 195 4.72 -23.36 -8.14
N VAL A 196 5.19 -22.34 -8.86
CA VAL A 196 4.35 -21.39 -9.58
C VAL A 196 3.70 -22.00 -10.82
N ASP A 197 4.36 -22.94 -11.50
CA ASP A 197 3.79 -23.59 -12.69
C ASP A 197 2.66 -24.55 -12.30
N GLN A 198 2.80 -25.22 -11.15
CA GLN A 198 1.81 -26.17 -10.65
C GLN A 198 0.79 -25.55 -9.69
N GLN A 199 1.05 -24.33 -9.21
CA GLN A 199 0.28 -23.66 -8.15
C GLN A 199 0.18 -24.54 -6.89
N THR A 200 1.31 -25.06 -6.41
CA THR A 200 1.37 -25.92 -5.22
C THR A 200 2.36 -25.43 -4.17
N VAL A 201 2.13 -25.82 -2.92
CA VAL A 201 3.02 -25.61 -1.77
C VAL A 201 3.47 -26.97 -1.26
N PRO A 202 4.62 -27.51 -1.73
CA PRO A 202 5.03 -28.87 -1.39
C PRO A 202 5.39 -29.04 0.09
N ASN A 203 5.98 -28.00 0.71
CA ASN A 203 6.49 -28.03 2.08
C ASN A 203 5.94 -26.83 2.88
N PRO A 204 4.70 -26.92 3.40
CA PRO A 204 4.10 -25.82 4.15
C PRO A 204 4.79 -25.62 5.51
N GLY A 205 4.80 -24.37 5.99
CA GLY A 205 5.32 -23.99 7.32
C GLY A 205 6.60 -23.15 7.29
N GLY A 206 7.38 -23.22 6.22
CA GLY A 206 8.56 -22.39 5.96
C GLY A 206 9.67 -22.47 7.02
N THR A 207 10.58 -21.49 7.00
CA THR A 207 11.81 -21.49 7.82
C THR A 207 11.70 -20.61 9.07
N MET A 208 10.74 -19.68 9.11
CA MET A 208 10.51 -18.81 10.26
C MET A 208 9.03 -18.66 10.55
N LEU A 209 8.67 -18.83 11.82
CA LEU A 209 7.30 -18.89 12.26
C LEU A 209 6.80 -17.52 12.76
N GLY A 210 5.63 -17.10 12.28
CA GLY A 210 4.94 -15.86 12.65
C GLY A 210 4.64 -15.67 14.13
N GLY A 211 4.39 -14.43 14.52
CA GLY A 211 4.00 -14.02 15.87
C GLY A 211 4.37 -12.57 16.17
N TYR A 212 3.83 -12.04 17.27
CA TYR A 212 4.18 -10.71 17.76
C TYR A 212 4.40 -10.71 19.28
N ASP A 213 5.61 -10.44 19.76
CA ASP A 213 5.92 -10.25 21.18
C ASP A 213 5.95 -8.75 21.50
N ALA A 214 4.86 -8.23 22.06
CA ALA A 214 4.72 -6.82 22.40
C ALA A 214 5.75 -6.31 23.42
N ARG A 215 6.40 -7.18 24.20
CA ARG A 215 7.49 -6.74 25.10
C ARG A 215 8.73 -6.38 24.30
N ARG A 216 8.98 -7.08 23.19
CA ARG A 216 10.12 -6.86 22.29
C ARG A 216 9.82 -5.77 21.28
N GLY A 217 8.66 -5.86 20.62
CA GLY A 217 8.26 -4.97 19.52
C GLY A 217 7.54 -3.68 19.93
N GLY A 218 7.10 -3.56 21.19
CA GLY A 218 6.33 -2.42 21.68
C GLY A 218 4.84 -2.78 21.91
N PRO A 219 4.19 -2.20 22.93
CA PRO A 219 2.76 -2.44 23.17
C PRO A 219 1.84 -1.59 22.28
N THR A 220 2.38 -0.52 21.68
CA THR A 220 1.67 0.44 20.81
C THR A 220 2.56 0.80 19.61
N PRO A 221 2.03 1.45 18.56
CA PRO A 221 2.84 1.91 17.43
C PRO A 221 3.90 2.98 17.76
N TRP A 222 3.70 3.76 18.84
CA TRP A 222 4.58 4.86 19.24
C TRP A 222 5.53 4.52 20.39
N GLU A 223 5.21 3.52 21.21
CA GLU A 223 6.08 3.06 22.29
C GLU A 223 7.10 2.03 21.78
N ALA A 224 8.39 2.31 22.00
CA ALA A 224 9.45 1.36 21.71
C ALA A 224 9.37 0.13 22.64
N GLY A 225 9.61 -1.06 22.09
CA GLY A 225 9.79 -2.27 22.90
C GLY A 225 11.20 -2.43 23.43
N ALA A 226 11.42 -3.51 24.19
CA ALA A 226 12.70 -3.82 24.83
C ALA A 226 13.79 -4.30 23.85
N ASP A 227 13.41 -4.66 22.62
CA ASP A 227 14.32 -5.16 21.59
C ASP A 227 14.00 -4.52 20.23
N PRO A 228 14.62 -3.36 19.92
CA PRO A 228 14.42 -2.69 18.64
C PRO A 228 14.79 -3.56 17.42
N GLN A 229 15.69 -4.53 17.54
CA GLN A 229 16.10 -5.35 16.39
C GLN A 229 15.07 -6.44 16.05
N TYR A 230 14.25 -6.85 17.03
CA TYR A 230 13.17 -7.80 16.82
C TYR A 230 12.21 -7.40 15.70
N LEU A 231 11.89 -6.11 15.58
CA LEU A 231 10.93 -5.61 14.59
C LEU A 231 11.38 -5.85 13.15
N VAL A 232 12.68 -6.04 12.92
CA VAL A 232 13.29 -6.30 11.62
C VAL A 232 13.91 -7.69 11.54
N SER A 233 13.50 -8.57 12.45
CA SER A 233 13.97 -9.95 12.54
C SER A 233 15.50 -10.06 12.68
N GLU A 234 16.14 -9.14 13.41
CA GLU A 234 17.57 -9.20 13.74
C GLU A 234 17.80 -9.44 15.25
N PRO A 235 18.96 -9.98 15.66
CA PRO A 235 19.98 -10.58 14.81
C PRO A 235 19.54 -11.92 14.20
N LYS A 236 20.12 -12.31 13.06
CA LYS A 236 19.75 -13.57 12.34
C LYS A 236 19.78 -14.85 13.19
N ASN A 237 20.63 -14.91 14.21
CA ASN A 237 20.81 -16.04 15.12
C ASN A 237 20.01 -15.92 16.43
N ALA A 238 19.10 -14.95 16.54
CA ALA A 238 18.27 -14.79 17.73
C ALA A 238 17.32 -15.99 17.92
N ASP A 239 17.20 -16.45 19.16
CA ASP A 239 16.15 -17.40 19.54
C ASP A 239 14.76 -16.78 19.36
N ASN A 240 13.79 -17.59 18.95
CA ASN A 240 12.40 -17.17 18.74
C ASN A 240 12.26 -15.93 17.83
N ARG A 241 13.10 -15.85 16.80
CA ARG A 241 12.98 -14.86 15.72
C ARG A 241 11.64 -15.03 15.01
N GLN A 242 10.95 -13.91 14.79
CA GLN A 242 9.66 -13.87 14.11
C GLN A 242 9.77 -12.96 12.88
N PRO A 243 9.09 -13.30 11.78
CA PRO A 243 9.15 -12.55 10.55
C PRO A 243 8.29 -11.29 10.63
N TYR A 244 8.70 -10.27 9.90
CA TYR A 244 7.80 -9.23 9.43
C TYR A 244 7.10 -9.69 8.15
N THR A 245 5.91 -9.15 7.90
CA THR A 245 5.08 -9.53 6.76
C THR A 245 5.55 -8.87 5.47
N ASP A 246 5.21 -9.45 4.33
CA ASP A 246 5.22 -8.77 3.04
C ASP A 246 3.79 -8.35 2.63
N SER A 247 3.68 -7.48 1.62
CA SER A 247 2.38 -6.97 1.13
C SER A 247 1.40 -8.06 0.68
N ALA A 248 1.89 -9.21 0.18
CA ALA A 248 1.04 -10.30 -0.27
C ALA A 248 0.30 -10.99 0.88
N SER A 249 1.03 -11.36 1.93
CA SER A 249 0.47 -12.05 3.08
C SER A 249 -0.37 -11.13 3.99
N SER A 250 0.00 -9.86 4.08
CA SER A 250 -0.76 -8.85 4.82
C SER A 250 -2.08 -8.51 4.11
N ALA A 251 -2.04 -8.25 2.80
CA ALA A 251 -3.24 -7.98 2.02
C ALA A 251 -4.16 -9.20 1.98
N THR A 252 -3.62 -10.42 1.82
CA THR A 252 -4.38 -11.67 1.97
C THR A 252 -5.08 -11.74 3.33
N SER A 253 -4.40 -11.34 4.41
CA SER A 253 -5.02 -11.32 5.75
C SER A 253 -6.20 -10.35 5.81
N MET A 254 -6.07 -9.17 5.22
CA MET A 254 -7.13 -8.14 5.18
C MET A 254 -8.31 -8.51 4.28
N THR A 255 -8.09 -9.33 3.24
CA THR A 255 -9.12 -9.66 2.24
C THR A 255 -9.73 -11.05 2.43
N THR A 256 -9.10 -11.96 3.17
CA THR A 256 -9.60 -13.35 3.39
C THR A 256 -9.80 -13.73 4.85
N GLY A 257 -9.22 -12.99 5.80
CA GLY A 257 -9.39 -13.24 7.23
C GLY A 257 -8.57 -14.41 7.80
N ILE A 258 -7.58 -14.89 7.05
CA ILE A 258 -6.61 -15.90 7.49
C ILE A 258 -5.18 -15.36 7.47
N LYS A 259 -4.31 -15.91 8.32
CA LYS A 259 -2.85 -15.70 8.16
C LYS A 259 -2.32 -16.65 7.10
N THR A 260 -1.36 -16.20 6.30
CA THR A 260 -0.67 -17.00 5.29
C THR A 260 0.83 -16.68 5.27
N TYR A 261 1.61 -17.35 4.41
CA TYR A 261 3.05 -17.14 4.31
C TYR A 261 3.42 -15.94 3.44
N ASN A 262 4.57 -15.31 3.70
CA ASN A 262 5.07 -14.21 2.87
C ASN A 262 5.13 -14.61 1.39
N GLY A 263 4.55 -13.80 0.52
CA GLY A 263 4.47 -14.03 -0.92
C GLY A 263 3.17 -14.69 -1.41
N ALA A 264 2.32 -15.21 -0.53
CA ALA A 264 1.06 -15.83 -0.90
C ALA A 264 -0.03 -14.82 -1.27
N ILE A 265 -0.78 -15.09 -2.34
CA ILE A 265 -1.96 -14.31 -2.73
C ILE A 265 -3.21 -15.17 -2.55
N ASN A 266 -3.98 -14.88 -1.49
CA ASN A 266 -5.28 -15.50 -1.19
C ASN A 266 -5.27 -17.03 -1.07
N VAL A 267 -4.13 -17.64 -0.76
CA VAL A 267 -4.03 -19.06 -0.41
C VAL A 267 -3.72 -19.23 1.08
N ASP A 268 -4.20 -20.32 1.66
CA ASP A 268 -3.85 -20.70 3.03
C ASP A 268 -2.40 -21.22 3.11
N PRO A 269 -1.85 -21.47 4.33
CA PRO A 269 -0.47 -21.92 4.47
C PRO A 269 -0.11 -23.22 3.72
N SER A 270 -1.10 -23.99 3.26
CA SER A 270 -0.92 -25.21 2.45
C SER A 270 -1.09 -24.99 0.94
N GLY A 271 -1.28 -23.74 0.49
CA GLY A 271 -1.48 -23.40 -0.92
C GLY A 271 -2.92 -23.53 -1.39
N ARG A 272 -3.89 -23.81 -0.50
CA ARG A 272 -5.29 -23.92 -0.90
C ARG A 272 -5.93 -22.53 -1.00
N GLN A 273 -6.62 -22.28 -2.11
CA GLN A 273 -7.32 -21.02 -2.37
C GLN A 273 -8.38 -20.68 -1.31
N VAL A 274 -8.50 -19.40 -0.99
CA VAL A 274 -9.46 -18.85 -0.03
C VAL A 274 -10.20 -17.68 -0.67
N SER A 275 -11.54 -17.71 -0.64
CA SER A 275 -12.35 -16.64 -1.21
C SER A 275 -12.19 -15.33 -0.44
N THR A 276 -11.93 -14.25 -1.17
CA THR A 276 -11.82 -12.89 -0.61
C THR A 276 -13.19 -12.29 -0.27
N ILE A 277 -13.17 -11.17 0.45
CA ILE A 277 -14.34 -10.32 0.69
C ILE A 277 -14.96 -9.80 -0.62
N ALA A 278 -14.15 -9.50 -1.64
CA ALA A 278 -14.64 -9.09 -2.95
C ALA A 278 -15.47 -10.20 -3.61
N HIS A 279 -15.00 -11.45 -3.59
CA HIS A 279 -15.81 -12.58 -4.05
C HIS A 279 -17.14 -12.70 -3.31
N ARG A 280 -17.12 -12.49 -1.99
CA ARG A 280 -18.34 -12.54 -1.16
C ARG A 280 -19.30 -11.41 -1.48
N ALA A 281 -18.79 -10.21 -1.73
CA ALA A 281 -19.58 -9.06 -2.15
C ALA A 281 -20.21 -9.30 -3.54
N GLN A 282 -19.39 -9.75 -4.50
CA GLN A 282 -19.83 -10.03 -5.86
C GLN A 282 -20.88 -11.15 -5.92
N ALA A 283 -20.74 -12.20 -5.10
CA ALA A 283 -21.75 -13.26 -4.95
C ALA A 283 -23.10 -12.76 -4.39
N ARG A 284 -23.12 -11.58 -3.76
CA ARG A 284 -24.34 -10.89 -3.30
C ARG A 284 -24.83 -9.80 -4.25
N GLY A 285 -24.23 -9.69 -5.44
CA GLY A 285 -24.59 -8.72 -6.47
C GLY A 285 -23.97 -7.34 -6.30
N TYR A 286 -22.99 -7.17 -5.41
CA TYR A 286 -22.22 -5.93 -5.32
C TYR A 286 -21.26 -5.83 -6.51
N LYS A 287 -20.98 -4.62 -6.98
CA LYS A 287 -19.82 -4.40 -7.84
C LYS A 287 -18.56 -4.41 -6.99
N VAL A 288 -17.43 -4.81 -7.58
CA VAL A 288 -16.14 -4.87 -6.89
C VAL A 288 -15.06 -4.16 -7.70
N GLY A 289 -14.19 -3.40 -7.04
CA GLY A 289 -13.10 -2.71 -7.74
C GLY A 289 -11.83 -2.57 -6.93
N ALA A 290 -10.73 -2.33 -7.64
CA ALA A 290 -9.42 -2.03 -7.06
C ALA A 290 -8.75 -0.88 -7.82
N VAL A 291 -8.12 0.02 -7.07
CA VAL A 291 -7.38 1.19 -7.57
C VAL A 291 -6.01 1.24 -6.89
N SER A 292 -4.96 1.55 -7.63
CA SER A 292 -3.60 1.66 -7.07
C SER A 292 -2.70 2.66 -7.81
N SER A 293 -1.78 3.31 -7.08
CA SER A 293 -0.68 4.10 -7.66
C SER A 293 0.44 3.24 -8.25
N VAL A 294 0.51 1.94 -7.91
CA VAL A 294 1.53 0.99 -8.35
C VAL A 294 0.94 -0.03 -9.34
N PRO A 295 1.73 -0.96 -9.93
CA PRO A 295 1.26 -1.84 -11.00
C PRO A 295 0.01 -2.68 -10.71
N ILE A 296 -0.74 -2.96 -11.78
CA ILE A 296 -2.10 -3.53 -11.77
C ILE A 296 -2.28 -4.91 -11.10
N SER A 297 -1.20 -5.66 -10.93
CA SER A 297 -1.16 -6.91 -10.18
C SER A 297 -0.09 -6.90 -9.09
N HIS A 298 0.27 -5.72 -8.60
CA HIS A 298 0.99 -5.58 -7.34
C HIS A 298 0.22 -6.30 -6.22
N ALA A 299 0.92 -6.75 -5.18
CA ALA A 299 0.38 -7.75 -4.26
C ALA A 299 -0.90 -7.33 -3.53
N THR A 300 -1.01 -6.07 -3.12
CA THR A 300 -2.23 -5.55 -2.47
C THR A 300 -3.43 -5.58 -3.41
N VAL A 301 -3.25 -5.16 -4.66
CA VAL A 301 -4.28 -5.23 -5.72
C VAL A 301 -4.61 -6.68 -6.05
N ALA A 302 -3.61 -7.53 -6.27
CA ALA A 302 -3.79 -8.95 -6.55
C ALA A 302 -4.57 -9.65 -5.43
N ALA A 303 -4.25 -9.37 -4.17
CA ALA A 303 -4.93 -9.94 -3.02
C ALA A 303 -6.39 -9.46 -2.84
N SER A 304 -6.85 -8.43 -3.56
CA SER A 304 -8.27 -8.07 -3.60
C SER A 304 -9.14 -9.20 -4.18
N TYR A 305 -8.58 -9.99 -5.12
CA TYR A 305 -9.38 -10.91 -5.93
C TYR A 305 -8.65 -12.15 -6.48
N GLY A 306 -7.41 -12.06 -6.95
CA GLY A 306 -6.73 -13.19 -7.60
C GLY A 306 -6.27 -14.28 -6.62
N HIS A 307 -5.86 -15.44 -7.13
CA HIS A 307 -5.23 -16.51 -6.34
C HIS A 307 -3.94 -16.97 -6.96
N ASN A 308 -2.85 -16.90 -6.20
CA ASN A 308 -1.58 -17.47 -6.64
C ASN A 308 -0.72 -17.84 -5.44
N VAL A 309 0.04 -18.93 -5.56
CA VAL A 309 1.00 -19.32 -4.52
C VAL A 309 2.17 -18.34 -4.41
N TYR A 310 2.38 -17.48 -5.40
CA TYR A 310 3.43 -16.47 -5.39
C TYR A 310 3.02 -15.13 -6.05
N ARG A 311 3.24 -14.03 -5.32
CA ARG A 311 2.87 -12.66 -5.71
C ARG A 311 3.50 -12.15 -7.02
N ASN A 312 4.58 -12.76 -7.48
CA ASN A 312 5.29 -12.28 -8.66
C ASN A 312 4.86 -12.96 -9.96
N ASP A 313 3.86 -13.86 -9.94
CA ASP A 313 3.19 -14.38 -11.15
C ASP A 313 2.18 -13.38 -11.71
N VAL A 314 2.69 -12.20 -12.08
CA VAL A 314 1.90 -10.98 -12.24
C VAL A 314 1.00 -10.99 -13.49
N GLN A 315 1.38 -11.62 -14.60
CA GLN A 315 0.47 -11.79 -15.75
C GLN A 315 -0.68 -12.73 -15.41
N ASP A 316 -0.42 -13.83 -14.69
CA ASP A 316 -1.46 -14.78 -14.30
C ASP A 316 -2.44 -14.19 -13.27
N LEU A 317 -1.91 -13.45 -12.29
CA LEU A 317 -2.70 -12.68 -11.36
C LEU A 317 -3.59 -11.65 -12.08
N THR A 318 -3.07 -10.96 -13.10
CA THR A 318 -3.89 -10.04 -13.90
C THR A 318 -5.03 -10.78 -14.59
N ARG A 319 -4.80 -11.99 -15.14
CA ARG A 319 -5.87 -12.78 -15.76
C ARG A 319 -7.01 -13.06 -14.79
N ASP A 320 -6.70 -13.44 -13.56
CA ASP A 320 -7.71 -13.58 -12.50
C ASP A 320 -8.46 -12.27 -12.23
N LEU A 321 -7.74 -11.15 -12.12
CA LEU A 321 -8.30 -9.83 -11.83
C LEU A 321 -9.27 -9.35 -12.92
N VAL A 322 -9.04 -9.72 -14.20
CA VAL A 322 -9.91 -9.34 -15.33
C VAL A 322 -10.86 -10.45 -15.80
N GLY A 323 -10.83 -11.61 -15.15
CA GLY A 323 -11.72 -12.75 -15.44
C GLY A 323 -11.38 -13.52 -16.71
N LEU A 324 -10.09 -13.59 -17.04
CA LEU A 324 -9.52 -14.49 -18.04
C LEU A 324 -9.00 -15.79 -17.39
N PRO A 325 -8.79 -16.88 -18.15
CA PRO A 325 -8.21 -18.10 -17.62
C PRO A 325 -6.78 -17.90 -17.12
N SER A 326 -6.54 -18.25 -15.85
CA SER A 326 -5.21 -18.29 -15.21
C SER A 326 -4.77 -19.74 -14.97
N ILE A 327 -3.56 -19.97 -14.45
CA ILE A 327 -3.12 -21.31 -14.03
C ILE A 327 -4.05 -21.81 -12.90
N SER A 328 -4.32 -20.96 -11.92
CA SER A 328 -5.20 -21.23 -10.78
C SER A 328 -6.66 -21.52 -11.19
N HIS A 329 -7.13 -20.95 -12.30
CA HIS A 329 -8.54 -20.99 -12.72
C HIS A 329 -8.73 -21.35 -14.20
N SER A 330 -7.94 -22.30 -14.70
CA SER A 330 -7.91 -22.67 -16.13
C SER A 330 -9.24 -23.18 -16.71
N LYS A 331 -10.07 -23.86 -15.90
CA LYS A 331 -11.35 -24.45 -16.35
C LYS A 331 -12.55 -23.56 -16.09
N THR A 332 -12.50 -22.76 -15.04
CA THR A 332 -13.59 -21.88 -14.62
C THR A 332 -12.95 -20.58 -14.19
N PRO A 333 -12.67 -19.67 -15.15
CA PRO A 333 -12.13 -18.37 -14.85
C PRO A 333 -12.97 -17.63 -13.82
N LEU A 334 -12.33 -16.83 -12.98
CA LEU A 334 -13.05 -15.97 -12.06
C LEU A 334 -13.91 -14.95 -12.84
N ALA A 335 -14.88 -14.34 -12.17
CA ALA A 335 -15.72 -13.35 -12.84
C ALA A 335 -14.93 -12.10 -13.21
N GLY A 336 -13.86 -11.76 -12.48
CA GLY A 336 -13.06 -10.53 -12.61
C GLY A 336 -13.67 -9.34 -11.87
N LEU A 337 -12.85 -8.33 -11.62
CA LEU A 337 -13.25 -7.05 -11.02
C LEU A 337 -14.09 -6.21 -11.98
N ASP A 338 -15.03 -5.42 -11.47
CA ASP A 338 -15.82 -4.49 -12.28
C ASP A 338 -15.05 -3.20 -12.60
N VAL A 339 -14.10 -2.83 -11.74
CA VAL A 339 -13.16 -1.74 -11.97
C VAL A 339 -11.76 -2.17 -11.55
N LEU A 340 -10.77 -1.95 -12.42
CA LEU A 340 -9.37 -2.12 -12.11
C LEU A 340 -8.58 -0.97 -12.74
N ILE A 341 -8.02 -0.08 -11.92
CA ILE A 341 -7.26 1.10 -12.39
C ILE A 341 -5.94 1.15 -11.66
N ALA A 342 -4.82 1.07 -12.36
CA ALA A 342 -3.52 1.02 -11.72
C ALA A 342 -2.37 1.41 -12.65
N GLY A 343 -1.16 1.35 -12.09
CA GLY A 343 0.09 1.44 -12.84
C GLY A 343 0.39 0.21 -13.72
N GLY A 344 1.55 0.19 -14.35
CA GLY A 344 2.12 -0.93 -15.11
C GLY A 344 2.27 -0.66 -16.61
N HIS A 345 1.83 0.51 -17.08
CA HIS A 345 1.95 0.90 -18.48
C HIS A 345 3.42 0.97 -18.92
N GLY A 346 3.72 0.38 -20.08
CA GLY A 346 5.04 0.47 -20.71
C GLY A 346 6.18 -0.31 -20.04
N VAL A 347 5.92 -1.13 -19.02
CA VAL A 347 6.96 -1.93 -18.36
C VAL A 347 7.24 -3.19 -19.17
N VAL A 348 8.26 -3.17 -20.03
CA VAL A 348 8.57 -4.29 -20.92
C VAL A 348 9.62 -5.24 -20.31
N ARG A 349 9.39 -6.55 -20.43
CA ARG A 349 10.34 -7.61 -20.04
C ARG A 349 10.46 -8.67 -21.14
N GLU A 350 11.69 -9.02 -21.48
CA GLU A 350 11.99 -10.13 -22.41
C GLU A 350 11.90 -11.51 -21.75
N LYS A 351 12.11 -11.57 -20.44
CA LYS A 351 12.05 -12.77 -19.62
C LYS A 351 11.70 -12.41 -18.19
N ASP A 352 10.92 -13.26 -17.54
CA ASP A 352 10.62 -13.14 -16.13
C ASP A 352 10.41 -14.52 -15.49
N SER A 353 11.48 -15.06 -14.90
CA SER A 353 11.42 -16.38 -14.28
C SER A 353 10.59 -16.42 -13.00
N ALA A 354 10.25 -15.27 -12.41
CA ALA A 354 9.41 -15.22 -11.22
C ALA A 354 7.95 -15.58 -11.54
N GLN A 355 7.55 -15.40 -12.80
CA GLN A 355 6.21 -15.75 -13.30
C GLN A 355 6.10 -17.23 -13.68
N GLY A 356 7.21 -17.89 -13.98
CA GLY A 356 7.21 -19.30 -14.41
C GLY A 356 7.19 -19.43 -15.92
N LYS A 357 6.70 -20.57 -16.43
CA LYS A 357 6.72 -20.91 -17.87
C LYS A 357 5.60 -20.25 -18.68
N ASN A 358 4.59 -19.70 -18.02
CA ASN A 358 3.45 -18.99 -18.61
C ASN A 358 3.78 -17.53 -18.98
N PHE A 359 4.96 -17.00 -18.61
CA PHE A 359 5.35 -15.64 -18.95
C PHE A 359 5.42 -15.44 -20.46
N VAL A 360 4.77 -14.39 -20.95
CA VAL A 360 4.84 -13.95 -22.33
C VAL A 360 5.67 -12.66 -22.40
N PRO A 361 6.76 -12.61 -23.20
CA PRO A 361 7.55 -11.41 -23.41
C PRO A 361 6.69 -10.23 -23.89
N GLY A 362 6.98 -9.03 -23.39
CA GLY A 362 6.17 -7.84 -23.62
C GLY A 362 5.92 -7.08 -22.32
N ASN A 363 4.73 -6.50 -22.15
CA ASN A 363 4.39 -5.86 -20.89
C ASN A 363 4.38 -6.87 -19.73
N ALA A 364 5.05 -6.51 -18.64
CA ALA A 364 5.31 -7.38 -17.51
C ALA A 364 4.04 -7.84 -16.78
N TYR A 365 2.95 -7.08 -16.86
CA TYR A 365 1.76 -7.27 -16.04
C TYR A 365 0.52 -7.73 -16.83
N ILE A 366 0.45 -7.46 -18.13
CA ILE A 366 -0.63 -7.91 -19.00
C ILE A 366 -0.10 -8.11 -20.42
N THR A 367 -0.52 -9.16 -21.11
CA THR A 367 -0.09 -9.37 -22.50
C THR A 367 -0.94 -8.53 -23.45
N ASP A 368 -0.41 -8.19 -24.63
CA ASP A 368 -1.18 -7.46 -25.65
C ASP A 368 -2.44 -8.23 -26.07
N ALA A 369 -2.34 -9.56 -26.16
CA ALA A 369 -3.48 -10.42 -26.48
C ALA A 369 -4.55 -10.44 -25.37
N ASP A 370 -4.13 -10.50 -24.10
CA ASP A 370 -5.05 -10.42 -22.97
C ASP A 370 -5.74 -9.05 -22.95
N LEU A 371 -4.99 -7.97 -23.14
CA LEU A 371 -5.50 -6.60 -23.20
C LEU A 371 -6.50 -6.41 -24.34
N GLU A 372 -6.18 -6.88 -25.55
CA GLU A 372 -7.09 -6.84 -26.71
C GLU A 372 -8.38 -7.60 -26.42
N SER A 373 -8.29 -8.78 -25.79
CA SER A 373 -9.44 -9.65 -25.52
C SER A 373 -10.43 -9.10 -24.50
N ILE A 374 -9.99 -8.27 -23.56
CA ILE A 374 -10.86 -7.70 -22.52
C ILE A 374 -11.57 -6.43 -22.98
N ASP A 375 -11.09 -5.78 -24.03
CA ASP A 375 -11.62 -4.52 -24.53
C ASP A 375 -12.99 -4.69 -25.21
N VAL A 376 -13.98 -3.87 -24.82
CA VAL A 376 -15.31 -3.82 -25.43
C VAL A 376 -15.26 -3.57 -26.94
N THR A 377 -14.24 -2.88 -27.45
CA THR A 377 -14.07 -2.66 -28.89
C THR A 377 -13.83 -3.96 -29.66
N ASN A 378 -13.33 -5.00 -28.98
CA ASN A 378 -13.11 -6.35 -29.51
C ASN A 378 -14.12 -7.38 -28.97
N GLY A 379 -15.23 -6.91 -28.37
CA GLY A 379 -16.26 -7.78 -27.80
C GLY A 379 -16.01 -8.23 -26.36
N GLY A 380 -14.99 -7.68 -25.70
CA GLY A 380 -14.68 -7.89 -24.29
C GLY A 380 -15.63 -7.17 -23.32
N LYS A 381 -15.26 -7.15 -22.04
CA LYS A 381 -16.11 -6.65 -20.93
C LYS A 381 -15.75 -5.24 -20.48
N TYR A 382 -14.56 -4.75 -20.80
CA TYR A 382 -13.96 -3.55 -20.23
C TYR A 382 -13.87 -2.42 -21.24
N VAL A 383 -14.31 -1.23 -20.84
CA VAL A 383 -13.83 0.00 -21.46
C VAL A 383 -12.38 0.18 -21.01
N VAL A 384 -11.46 0.20 -21.97
CA VAL A 384 -10.03 0.30 -21.70
C VAL A 384 -9.56 1.75 -21.82
N ALA A 385 -8.91 2.26 -20.76
CA ALA A 385 -8.28 3.56 -20.74
C ALA A 385 -6.80 3.40 -20.36
N MET A 386 -5.91 3.93 -21.19
CA MET A 386 -4.47 3.83 -20.96
C MET A 386 -3.82 5.19 -21.04
N ARG A 387 -2.61 5.31 -20.50
CA ARG A 387 -1.74 6.44 -20.85
C ARG A 387 -1.61 6.55 -22.38
N ALA A 388 -1.64 7.76 -22.92
CA ALA A 388 -1.33 8.00 -24.33
C ALA A 388 -0.71 9.38 -24.54
N ASP A 389 0.16 9.44 -25.55
CA ASP A 389 0.89 10.63 -25.95
C ASP A 389 -0.06 11.81 -26.26
N GLY A 390 0.18 12.95 -25.62
CA GLY A 390 -0.58 14.18 -25.78
C GLY A 390 -2.01 14.16 -25.22
N VAL A 391 -2.41 13.09 -24.52
CA VAL A 391 -3.77 12.96 -23.97
C VAL A 391 -3.74 13.08 -22.44
N LYS A 392 -4.44 14.09 -21.92
CA LYS A 392 -4.57 14.29 -20.46
C LYS A 392 -5.20 13.06 -19.79
N GLY A 393 -4.43 12.40 -18.92
CA GLY A 393 -4.77 11.09 -18.34
C GLY A 393 -6.08 11.10 -17.57
N SER A 394 -6.28 12.12 -16.73
CA SER A 394 -7.49 12.27 -15.92
C SER A 394 -8.76 12.47 -16.75
N GLU A 395 -8.71 13.24 -17.84
CA GLU A 395 -9.88 13.44 -18.71
C GLU A 395 -10.19 12.19 -19.55
N ARG A 396 -9.16 11.49 -20.03
CA ARG A 396 -9.34 10.21 -20.72
C ARG A 396 -10.00 9.18 -19.79
N LEU A 397 -9.47 9.03 -18.57
CA LEU A 397 -9.99 8.08 -17.58
C LEU A 397 -11.43 8.41 -17.19
N LYS A 398 -11.72 9.68 -16.93
CA LYS A 398 -13.07 10.16 -16.61
C LYS A 398 -14.07 9.91 -17.74
N THR A 399 -13.64 10.09 -18.99
CA THR A 399 -14.47 9.79 -20.17
C THR A 399 -14.80 8.31 -20.24
N ALA A 400 -13.79 7.45 -20.13
CA ALA A 400 -13.98 6.00 -20.12
C ALA A 400 -14.85 5.52 -18.95
N ALA A 401 -14.71 6.11 -17.76
CA ALA A 401 -15.55 5.78 -16.61
C ALA A 401 -17.03 6.13 -16.84
N LYS A 402 -17.31 7.29 -17.47
CA LYS A 402 -18.68 7.67 -17.83
C LYS A 402 -19.28 6.73 -18.88
N GLU A 403 -18.49 6.34 -19.87
CA GLU A 403 -18.91 5.36 -20.89
C GLU A 403 -19.21 4.00 -20.24
N ALA A 404 -18.30 3.49 -19.42
CA ALA A 404 -18.49 2.23 -18.71
C ALA A 404 -19.74 2.24 -17.81
N ALA A 405 -19.96 3.33 -17.07
CA ALA A 405 -21.14 3.50 -16.24
C ALA A 405 -22.44 3.54 -17.07
N LYS A 406 -22.46 4.32 -18.15
CA LYS A 406 -23.62 4.50 -19.02
C LYS A 406 -24.04 3.17 -19.67
N ASP A 407 -23.09 2.42 -20.17
CA ASP A 407 -23.34 1.19 -20.94
C ASP A 407 -23.29 -0.08 -20.07
N SER A 408 -23.25 0.08 -18.75
CA SER A 408 -23.15 -1.00 -17.76
C SER A 408 -21.98 -1.97 -18.04
N LYS A 409 -20.85 -1.42 -18.49
CA LYS A 409 -19.60 -2.13 -18.73
C LYS A 409 -18.66 -2.02 -17.53
N ARG A 410 -17.55 -2.74 -17.60
CA ARG A 410 -16.45 -2.66 -16.65
C ARG A 410 -15.43 -1.63 -17.11
N LEU A 411 -14.53 -1.22 -16.21
CA LEU A 411 -13.46 -0.27 -16.51
C LEU A 411 -12.10 -0.87 -16.21
N PHE A 412 -11.20 -0.82 -17.18
CA PHE A 412 -9.79 -1.19 -17.03
C PHE A 412 -8.92 0.03 -17.35
N GLY A 413 -8.15 0.49 -16.37
CA GLY A 413 -7.26 1.63 -16.46
C GLY A 413 -5.80 1.21 -16.28
N LEU A 414 -4.94 1.47 -17.28
CA LEU A 414 -3.51 1.14 -17.21
C LEU A 414 -2.64 2.37 -17.50
N TYR A 415 -2.08 2.93 -16.43
CA TYR A 415 -1.25 4.13 -16.42
C TYR A 415 0.14 3.84 -15.85
N GLY A 416 0.93 4.86 -15.59
CA GLY A 416 2.27 4.78 -15.04
C GLY A 416 3.38 4.88 -16.08
N LEU A 417 4.61 4.80 -15.59
CA LEU A 417 5.84 5.05 -16.33
C LEU A 417 6.66 3.78 -16.49
N GLY A 418 6.94 3.38 -17.73
CA GLY A 418 7.62 2.12 -18.04
C GLY A 418 9.06 2.06 -17.53
N ASP A 419 9.75 3.18 -17.55
CA ASP A 419 11.12 3.38 -17.05
C ASP A 419 11.18 3.53 -15.51
N ALA A 420 10.08 3.91 -14.87
CA ALA A 420 9.91 3.97 -13.42
C ALA A 420 9.13 2.76 -12.87
N ARG A 421 9.44 1.54 -13.32
CA ARG A 421 8.84 0.28 -12.81
C ARG A 421 7.29 0.19 -12.90
N GLY A 422 6.63 1.13 -13.56
CA GLY A 422 5.20 1.16 -13.82
C GLY A 422 4.35 1.94 -12.82
N HIS A 423 4.90 2.62 -11.82
CA HIS A 423 4.06 3.46 -10.94
C HIS A 423 3.65 4.77 -11.65
N VAL A 424 2.61 5.44 -11.14
CA VAL A 424 2.30 6.83 -11.53
C VAL A 424 3.27 7.82 -10.87
N PRO A 425 3.50 9.02 -11.43
CA PRO A 425 4.47 9.97 -10.87
C PRO A 425 4.34 10.19 -9.36
N PHE A 426 5.45 10.14 -8.64
CA PHE A 426 5.49 10.38 -7.20
C PHE A 426 5.16 11.83 -6.89
N GLN A 427 4.15 12.05 -6.05
CA GLN A 427 3.97 13.35 -5.40
C GLN A 427 5.05 13.50 -4.31
N THR A 428 5.73 14.64 -4.27
CA THR A 428 6.70 15.05 -3.23
C THR A 428 6.00 15.77 -2.08
N ALA A 429 6.70 16.04 -0.98
CA ALA A 429 6.08 16.64 0.21
C ALA A 429 5.41 17.99 -0.08
N ASP A 430 6.00 18.81 -0.95
CA ASP A 430 5.46 20.10 -1.38
C ASP A 430 4.42 19.99 -2.53
N GLY A 431 4.26 18.78 -3.09
CA GLY A 431 3.29 18.46 -4.13
C GLY A 431 3.75 18.75 -5.56
N ASP A 432 5.02 19.06 -5.79
CA ASP A 432 5.53 19.52 -7.09
C ASP A 432 6.00 18.42 -8.05
N PHE A 433 6.05 17.16 -7.58
CA PHE A 433 6.51 16.00 -8.33
C PHE A 433 7.99 16.09 -8.74
N GLN A 434 8.86 16.62 -7.88
CA GLN A 434 10.31 16.64 -8.08
C GLN A 434 11.08 15.80 -7.05
N PRO A 435 11.03 14.45 -7.13
CA PRO A 435 11.61 13.58 -6.14
C PRO A 435 13.05 13.93 -5.77
N ALA A 436 13.34 13.99 -4.48
CA ALA A 436 14.70 13.99 -3.98
C ALA A 436 15.40 12.65 -4.27
N GLN A 437 16.74 12.64 -4.19
CA GLN A 437 17.49 11.38 -4.20
C GLN A 437 17.17 10.56 -2.94
N GLY A 438 17.01 9.25 -3.11
CA GLY A 438 17.03 8.28 -2.01
C GLY A 438 18.24 7.34 -2.07
N LYS A 439 18.17 6.22 -1.34
CA LYS A 439 19.25 5.27 -1.13
C LYS A 439 19.76 4.61 -2.40
N THR A 440 18.88 4.37 -3.37
CA THR A 440 19.21 3.76 -4.66
C THR A 440 20.07 4.67 -5.55
N ASN A 441 20.26 5.93 -5.15
CA ASN A 441 20.96 6.98 -5.90
C ASN A 441 20.36 7.25 -7.28
N LYS A 442 19.09 6.90 -7.48
CA LYS A 442 18.31 7.26 -8.66
C LYS A 442 17.40 8.42 -8.28
N VAL A 443 17.42 9.46 -9.10
CA VAL A 443 16.47 10.56 -9.03
C VAL A 443 15.53 10.38 -10.21
N GLU A 444 14.26 10.16 -9.93
CA GLU A 444 13.25 10.15 -10.97
C GLU A 444 12.99 11.57 -11.45
N GLN A 445 12.81 11.71 -12.76
CA GLN A 445 12.51 12.98 -13.41
C GLN A 445 11.29 12.77 -14.28
N TYR A 446 10.31 13.64 -14.12
CA TYR A 446 9.07 13.58 -14.89
C TYR A 446 9.07 14.70 -15.91
N SER A 447 8.77 14.34 -17.16
CA SER A 447 8.46 15.32 -18.19
C SER A 447 7.05 15.89 -17.98
N ASP A 448 6.74 17.02 -18.63
CA ASP A 448 5.38 17.56 -18.65
C ASP A 448 4.36 16.51 -19.14
N ALA A 449 4.76 15.66 -20.10
CA ALA A 449 3.93 14.58 -20.61
C ALA A 449 3.65 13.53 -19.53
N ASP A 450 4.65 13.16 -18.73
CA ASP A 450 4.46 12.19 -17.64
C ASP A 450 3.47 12.70 -16.59
N LEU A 451 3.53 14.00 -16.26
CA LEU A 451 2.62 14.62 -15.30
C LEU A 451 1.19 14.82 -15.86
N VAL A 452 1.07 15.11 -17.16
CA VAL A 452 -0.22 15.40 -17.80
C VAL A 452 -0.97 14.13 -18.22
N GLU A 453 -0.26 13.12 -18.71
CA GLU A 453 -0.85 11.91 -19.29
C GLU A 453 -1.16 10.82 -18.25
N ASN A 454 -0.69 11.00 -17.02
CA ASN A 454 -1.05 10.16 -15.88
C ASN A 454 -2.11 10.85 -15.01
N PRO A 455 -3.17 10.14 -14.59
CA PRO A 455 -4.07 10.62 -13.56
C PRO A 455 -3.41 10.53 -12.18
N THR A 456 -3.85 11.37 -11.26
CA THR A 456 -3.51 11.22 -9.84
C THR A 456 -4.27 10.04 -9.22
N LEU A 457 -3.85 9.55 -8.05
CA LEU A 457 -4.60 8.52 -7.32
C LEU A 457 -6.03 8.98 -6.97
N ALA A 458 -6.21 10.27 -6.70
CA ALA A 458 -7.52 10.89 -6.49
C ALA A 458 -8.41 10.83 -7.75
N ASP A 459 -7.85 11.16 -8.93
CA ASP A 459 -8.57 11.02 -10.21
C ASP A 459 -8.99 9.57 -10.47
N MET A 460 -8.11 8.62 -10.17
CA MET A 460 -8.42 7.19 -10.31
C MET A 460 -9.54 6.75 -9.37
N GLY A 461 -9.50 7.17 -8.10
CA GLY A 461 -10.56 6.90 -7.13
C GLY A 461 -11.91 7.46 -7.58
N GLN A 462 -11.92 8.68 -8.11
CA GLN A 462 -13.13 9.32 -8.64
C GLN A 462 -13.72 8.57 -9.86
N ALA A 463 -12.87 8.09 -10.75
CA ALA A 463 -13.28 7.28 -11.90
C ALA A 463 -13.86 5.93 -11.47
N ALA A 464 -13.25 5.27 -10.47
CA ALA A 464 -13.78 4.03 -9.93
C ALA A 464 -15.17 4.22 -9.31
N LEU A 465 -15.34 5.25 -8.48
CA LEU A 465 -16.64 5.60 -7.91
C LEU A 465 -17.70 5.85 -8.99
N THR A 466 -17.34 6.52 -10.09
CA THR A 466 -18.25 6.79 -11.22
C THR A 466 -18.86 5.51 -11.79
N VAL A 467 -18.07 4.44 -11.92
CA VAL A 467 -18.53 3.15 -12.45
C VAL A 467 -19.23 2.33 -11.38
N LEU A 468 -18.67 2.23 -10.18
CA LEU A 468 -19.18 1.37 -9.12
C LEU A 468 -20.54 1.86 -8.57
N GLN A 469 -20.74 3.17 -8.46
CA GLN A 469 -21.99 3.75 -7.94
C GLN A 469 -23.23 3.46 -8.80
N SER A 470 -23.06 3.03 -10.04
CA SER A 470 -24.16 2.67 -10.94
C SER A 470 -24.92 1.40 -10.52
N ASN A 471 -24.50 0.72 -9.44
CA ASN A 471 -25.13 -0.50 -8.96
C ASN A 471 -25.97 -0.27 -7.69
N ASP A 472 -27.28 -0.49 -7.80
CA ASP A 472 -28.23 -0.30 -6.69
C ASP A 472 -27.98 -1.22 -5.49
N LYS A 473 -27.31 -2.37 -5.70
CA LYS A 473 -26.92 -3.28 -4.60
C LYS A 473 -25.76 -2.75 -3.77
N GLY A 474 -25.04 -1.74 -4.26
CA GLY A 474 -23.82 -1.24 -3.64
C GLY A 474 -22.54 -1.84 -4.22
N PHE A 475 -21.41 -1.55 -3.59
CA PHE A 475 -20.10 -1.97 -4.07
C PHE A 475 -19.06 -2.13 -2.95
N TRP A 476 -18.01 -2.88 -3.26
CA TRP A 476 -16.77 -2.94 -2.48
C TRP A 476 -15.61 -2.36 -3.29
N LEU A 477 -14.78 -1.53 -2.67
CA LEU A 477 -13.64 -0.87 -3.32
C LEU A 477 -12.39 -0.98 -2.46
N LEU A 478 -11.30 -1.47 -3.05
CA LEU A 478 -9.94 -1.30 -2.53
C LEU A 478 -9.26 -0.11 -3.22
N LEU A 479 -8.63 0.77 -2.44
CA LEU A 479 -7.78 1.85 -2.92
C LEU A 479 -6.42 1.75 -2.25
N GLU A 480 -5.34 1.74 -3.04
CA GLU A 480 -3.97 1.59 -2.56
C GLU A 480 -3.12 2.82 -2.90
N ALA A 481 -2.53 3.43 -1.88
CA ALA A 481 -1.37 4.31 -2.04
C ALA A 481 -0.10 3.46 -1.87
N GLY A 482 0.28 2.76 -2.93
CA GLY A 482 1.33 1.73 -2.90
C GLY A 482 2.75 2.29 -2.96
N ASP A 483 2.86 3.52 -3.42
CA ASP A 483 4.08 4.28 -3.62
C ASP A 483 4.69 4.78 -2.29
N VAL A 484 3.92 4.75 -1.18
CA VAL A 484 4.46 4.99 0.18
C VAL A 484 5.53 3.95 0.56
N ASP A 485 5.29 2.67 0.29
CA ASP A 485 6.24 1.58 0.52
C ASP A 485 7.50 1.79 -0.33
N TRP A 486 7.33 2.13 -1.61
CA TRP A 486 8.45 2.29 -2.54
C TRP A 486 9.36 3.47 -2.13
N ALA A 487 8.78 4.57 -1.67
CA ALA A 487 9.51 5.69 -1.08
C ALA A 487 10.29 5.27 0.18
N ASN A 488 9.67 4.45 1.04
CA ASN A 488 10.29 3.99 2.28
C ASN A 488 11.38 2.93 2.05
N HIS A 489 11.29 2.04 1.05
CA HIS A 489 12.40 1.16 0.64
C HIS A 489 13.61 1.98 0.17
N ASP A 490 13.36 3.14 -0.45
CA ASP A 490 14.41 4.06 -0.89
C ASP A 490 14.89 5.01 0.22
N ASN A 491 14.37 4.89 1.45
CA ASN A 491 14.65 5.80 2.57
C ASN A 491 14.51 7.28 2.16
N ASN A 492 13.42 7.57 1.45
CA ASN A 492 13.14 8.87 0.87
C ASN A 492 12.01 9.56 1.63
N LEU A 493 12.36 10.42 2.60
CA LEU A 493 11.39 11.09 3.46
C LEU A 493 10.47 12.04 2.70
N ASP A 494 11.02 12.76 1.72
CA ASP A 494 10.29 13.71 0.88
C ASP A 494 9.17 13.01 0.07
N THR A 495 9.55 11.99 -0.69
CA THR A 495 8.60 11.20 -1.46
C THR A 495 7.65 10.39 -0.57
N SER A 496 8.10 9.94 0.61
CA SER A 496 7.25 9.22 1.57
C SER A 496 6.12 10.11 2.11
N ILE A 497 6.43 11.35 2.49
CA ILE A 497 5.43 12.33 2.93
C ILE A 497 4.46 12.67 1.77
N GLY A 498 4.99 12.92 0.58
CA GLY A 498 4.17 13.24 -0.58
C GLY A 498 3.23 12.10 -1.01
N ALA A 499 3.69 10.85 -0.97
CA ALA A 499 2.86 9.67 -1.24
C ALA A 499 1.73 9.49 -0.19
N VAL A 500 2.01 9.77 1.10
CA VAL A 500 0.94 9.81 2.12
C VAL A 500 -0.09 10.90 1.80
N ASN A 501 0.35 12.08 1.40
CA ASN A 501 -0.55 13.18 1.05
C ASN A 501 -1.39 12.87 -0.21
N SER A 502 -0.80 12.19 -1.21
CA SER A 502 -1.51 11.69 -2.40
C SER A 502 -2.61 10.70 -2.03
N GLY A 503 -2.30 9.74 -1.15
CA GLY A 503 -3.28 8.78 -0.62
C GLY A 503 -4.37 9.44 0.23
N ASP A 504 -4.02 10.44 1.05
CA ASP A 504 -4.97 11.19 1.89
C ASP A 504 -5.96 12.00 1.02
N ALA A 505 -5.48 12.61 -0.07
CA ALA A 505 -6.34 13.25 -1.07
C ALA A 505 -7.32 12.26 -1.72
N ALA A 506 -6.87 11.04 -2.02
CA ALA A 506 -7.73 9.98 -2.55
C ALA A 506 -8.75 9.47 -1.51
N ALA A 507 -8.36 9.38 -0.23
CA ALA A 507 -9.29 9.08 0.87
C ALA A 507 -10.36 10.17 1.02
N LYS A 508 -9.97 11.44 0.85
CA LYS A 508 -10.91 12.56 0.85
C LYS A 508 -11.94 12.47 -0.27
N VAL A 509 -11.55 12.04 -1.48
CA VAL A 509 -12.50 11.79 -2.58
C VAL A 509 -13.59 10.80 -2.16
N ILE A 510 -13.23 9.73 -1.43
CA ILE A 510 -14.19 8.74 -0.93
C ILE A 510 -15.13 9.35 0.11
N THR A 511 -14.61 10.09 1.10
CA THR A 511 -15.48 10.72 2.11
C THR A 511 -16.40 11.76 1.50
N ASP A 512 -15.90 12.60 0.58
CA ASP A 512 -16.71 13.60 -0.12
C ASP A 512 -17.82 12.92 -0.93
N TRP A 513 -17.51 11.78 -1.56
CA TRP A 513 -18.51 11.00 -2.27
C TRP A 513 -19.58 10.44 -1.33
N VAL A 514 -19.20 9.89 -0.16
CA VAL A 514 -20.16 9.37 0.83
C VAL A 514 -21.10 10.48 1.29
N GLU A 515 -20.60 11.68 1.60
CA GLU A 515 -21.44 12.81 2.02
C GLU A 515 -22.37 13.32 0.92
N GLN A 516 -21.99 13.19 -0.35
CA GLN A 516 -22.78 13.68 -1.49
C GLN A 516 -23.80 12.66 -2.02
N HIS A 517 -23.49 11.36 -1.94
CA HIS A 517 -24.24 10.30 -2.64
C HIS A 517 -24.79 9.21 -1.69
N SER A 518 -24.42 9.24 -0.41
CA SER A 518 -24.73 8.20 0.57
C SER A 518 -24.78 8.78 2.01
N ASN A 519 -24.43 7.97 3.01
CA ASN A 519 -24.22 8.32 4.41
C ASN A 519 -23.45 7.18 5.12
N TRP A 520 -23.05 7.40 6.38
CA TRP A 520 -22.31 6.43 7.20
C TRP A 520 -23.17 5.31 7.81
N ASP A 521 -24.51 5.39 7.72
CA ASP A 521 -25.39 4.28 8.08
C ASP A 521 -25.39 3.18 6.99
N GLU A 522 -25.19 3.55 5.73
CA GLU A 522 -25.08 2.61 4.61
C GLU A 522 -23.62 2.32 4.20
N SER A 523 -22.65 3.05 4.74
CA SER A 523 -21.23 2.97 4.35
C SER A 523 -20.32 2.50 5.48
N VAL A 524 -19.24 1.81 5.13
CA VAL A 524 -18.10 1.51 6.02
C VAL A 524 -16.81 1.81 5.26
N MET A 525 -15.92 2.57 5.88
CA MET A 525 -14.57 2.81 5.35
C MET A 525 -13.53 2.40 6.38
N ILE A 526 -12.48 1.72 5.91
CA ILE A 526 -11.33 1.32 6.72
C ILE A 526 -10.08 1.91 6.06
N VAL A 527 -9.29 2.65 6.82
CA VAL A 527 -8.00 3.22 6.40
C VAL A 527 -6.90 2.63 7.26
N THR A 528 -5.91 2.00 6.64
CA THR A 528 -4.78 1.39 7.36
C THR A 528 -3.58 1.18 6.42
N ALA A 529 -2.55 0.49 6.91
CA ALA A 529 -1.45 -0.01 6.11
C ALA A 529 -1.36 -1.53 6.22
N ASP A 530 -0.63 -2.13 5.30
CA ASP A 530 -0.42 -3.57 5.25
C ASP A 530 0.75 -3.99 6.17
N HIS A 531 1.77 -3.14 6.30
CA HIS A 531 2.90 -3.23 7.23
C HIS A 531 3.58 -1.86 7.43
N GLY A 532 4.68 -1.84 8.18
CA GLY A 532 5.46 -0.63 8.45
C GLY A 532 6.89 -0.74 7.96
N HIS A 533 7.65 0.36 7.96
CA HIS A 533 8.98 0.40 7.34
C HIS A 533 10.16 0.75 8.26
N TYR A 534 9.89 0.90 9.56
CA TYR A 534 10.88 1.17 10.58
C TYR A 534 11.60 2.52 10.47
N LEU A 535 10.88 3.53 9.98
CA LEU A 535 11.23 4.92 10.17
C LEU A 535 11.18 5.27 11.67
N PHE A 536 12.05 6.17 12.11
CA PHE A 536 11.98 6.84 13.40
C PHE A 536 12.28 8.32 13.21
N LEU A 537 11.49 9.18 13.87
CA LEU A 537 11.76 10.62 13.95
C LEU A 537 12.48 10.92 15.27
N ASP A 538 13.80 11.14 15.21
CA ASP A 538 14.64 11.42 16.38
C ASP A 538 14.41 12.83 16.93
N ARG A 539 14.30 13.82 16.02
CA ARG A 539 14.06 15.23 16.31
C ARG A 539 12.95 15.75 15.39
N PRO A 540 11.69 15.41 15.70
CA PRO A 540 10.54 15.72 14.84
C PRO A 540 10.38 17.21 14.56
N GLU A 541 10.83 18.08 15.46
CA GLU A 541 10.81 19.54 15.27
C GLU A 541 11.66 20.03 14.09
N LEU A 542 12.64 19.22 13.65
CA LEU A 542 13.46 19.58 12.49
C LEU A 542 12.72 19.45 11.16
N LEU A 543 11.57 18.77 11.12
CA LEU A 543 10.74 18.67 9.91
C LEU A 543 9.92 19.95 9.65
N LEU A 544 9.79 20.83 10.65
CA LEU A 544 9.13 22.12 10.50
C LEU A 544 9.94 23.03 9.56
N ALA A 545 9.27 23.90 8.79
CA ALA A 545 9.95 24.91 8.01
C ALA A 545 10.84 25.79 8.91
N PRO A 546 11.99 26.31 8.41
CA PRO A 546 12.93 27.09 9.23
C PRO A 546 12.33 28.29 9.95
N GLU A 547 11.26 28.88 9.40
CA GLU A 547 10.53 29.99 10.02
C GLU A 547 9.74 29.56 11.28
N GLN A 548 9.33 28.29 11.36
CA GLN A 548 8.50 27.71 12.42
C GLN A 548 9.33 27.03 13.52
N GLN A 549 10.65 26.89 13.36
CA GLN A 549 11.55 26.27 14.34
C GLN A 549 12.03 27.23 15.46
N ARG A 550 11.55 28.47 15.50
CA ARG A 550 12.05 29.53 16.40
C ARG A 550 11.35 29.61 17.74
#